data_AF-A0A7C5DAW2-F1
#
_entry.id   AF-A0A7C5DAW2-F1
#
_cell.length_a   1.000
_cell.length_b   1.000
_cell.length_c   1.000
_cell.angle_alpha   90.00
_cell.angle_beta   90.00
_cell.angle_gamma   90.00
#
_symmetry.space_group_name_H-M   'P 1'
#
loop_
_entity.id
_entity.type
_entity.pdbx_description
1 polymer ?
#
loop_
_entity_poly.entity_id
_entity_poly.type
_entity_poly.pdbx_seq_one_letter_code
_entity_poly.pdbx_strand_id
1 'polypeptide(L)'
;KKDIEDKLKEEGADIIPFSYFSPTKIKKAEKVIQDFLQEKGFALGRVEVKTEKKDDEINVIFNVKAGGKLRIASIEIIGNNSVPDSILIRGIKSLKRLTFLNIPYLKKTVYSSESLKKAREELREKYLNLGFLDVDVKPAKIEVVEGRGLFGQKKKMIKVIFQVSEGNIYRIGDIKIEGNKAFPKDLLRRLIILRKNQIYSLQKREDSVKNLQDIYGSKGYIYAQIIPVEDPKPEEHRVDITFRIIENNRVRLHRLSFKGNTYTLDKVLRREFLIAEGDFFNITAFKDSILRLRQLGLVDIKQNPDFKPVGEDKMDVVVHVEEMHRNQIFFNAGYGGYFGYFVGGSLATTNFMGRGENISLFIQYGTRYKSYSLSFTEPYVLDKPLFLTMNIHNTLSIYPFMFTRQMKGGGLSLGLKKGFWHVDFSYSNDYISLSDVNENYISSLPEFYRLIWFSNMRIAAISPVIYRTSVDSPIWPAAGTLYLYGVKLATKAIGSETDFISNWFE
;
A
#
# COMPACT_ATOMS: atom_id res chain seq x y z
N LYS A 1 -9.56 -13.13 30.67
CA LYS A 1 -10.78 -12.90 31.47
C LYS A 1 -11.76 -12.03 30.69
N LYS A 2 -11.43 -10.76 30.41
CA LYS A 2 -12.26 -9.85 29.61
C LYS A 2 -12.75 -10.47 28.28
N ASP A 3 -11.85 -11.05 27.48
CA ASP A 3 -12.25 -11.69 26.22
C ASP A 3 -13.25 -12.85 26.37
N ILE A 4 -13.22 -13.57 27.51
CA ILE A 4 -14.16 -14.67 27.80
C ILE A 4 -15.53 -14.10 28.16
N GLU A 5 -15.56 -13.03 28.97
CA GLU A 5 -16.80 -12.33 29.34
C GLU A 5 -17.47 -11.70 28.12
N ASP A 6 -16.70 -11.07 27.23
CA ASP A 6 -17.21 -10.49 26.00
C ASP A 6 -17.80 -11.58 25.08
N LYS A 7 -17.10 -12.71 24.92
CA LYS A 7 -17.58 -13.83 24.09
C LYS A 7 -18.85 -14.49 24.66
N LEU A 8 -18.97 -14.60 25.98
CA LEU A 8 -20.19 -15.12 26.62
C LEU A 8 -21.39 -14.21 26.36
N LYS A 9 -21.21 -12.89 26.34
CA LYS A 9 -22.27 -11.94 25.98
C LYS A 9 -22.67 -12.05 24.51
N GLU A 10 -21.71 -12.15 23.60
CA GLU A 10 -21.97 -12.32 22.16
C GLU A 10 -22.83 -13.55 21.84
N GLU A 11 -22.56 -14.69 22.51
CA GLU A 11 -23.27 -15.96 22.28
C GLU A 11 -24.54 -16.11 23.14
N GLY A 12 -24.93 -15.07 23.90
CA GLY A 12 -26.06 -15.08 24.81
C GLY A 12 -25.97 -16.22 25.85
N ALA A 13 -24.77 -16.43 26.39
CA ALA A 13 -24.45 -17.41 27.42
C ALA A 13 -23.88 -16.72 28.67
N ASP A 14 -24.17 -15.43 28.84
CA ASP A 14 -23.78 -14.65 30.00
C ASP A 14 -24.51 -15.11 31.27
N ILE A 15 -23.76 -15.14 32.36
CA ILE A 15 -24.26 -15.51 33.68
C ILE A 15 -24.20 -14.25 34.53
N ILE A 16 -25.36 -13.67 34.80
CA ILE A 16 -25.49 -12.46 35.60
C ILE A 16 -25.44 -12.87 37.09
N PRO A 17 -24.66 -12.17 37.93
CA PRO A 17 -24.69 -12.38 39.38
C PRO A 17 -26.13 -12.25 39.94
N PHE A 18 -26.47 -13.06 40.94
CA PHE A 18 -27.79 -13.08 41.60
C PHE A 18 -28.99 -13.46 40.69
N SER A 19 -28.74 -14.08 39.55
CA SER A 19 -29.81 -14.64 38.70
C SER A 19 -30.18 -16.08 39.09
N TYR A 20 -31.38 -16.53 38.69
CA TYR A 20 -31.83 -17.90 38.92
C TYR A 20 -30.85 -18.93 38.34
N PHE A 21 -30.46 -19.89 39.18
CA PHE A 21 -29.57 -20.98 38.78
C PHE A 21 -30.23 -21.85 37.70
N SER A 22 -29.57 -21.95 36.55
CA SER A 22 -30.03 -22.76 35.43
C SER A 22 -28.90 -23.69 34.97
N PRO A 23 -29.02 -25.01 35.19
CA PRO A 23 -28.02 -25.99 34.75
C PRO A 23 -27.74 -25.92 33.24
N THR A 24 -28.75 -25.63 32.43
CA THR A 24 -28.63 -25.54 30.96
C THR A 24 -27.82 -24.31 30.53
N LYS A 25 -28.01 -23.15 31.19
CA LYS A 25 -27.19 -21.95 30.94
C LYS A 25 -25.73 -22.16 31.32
N ILE A 26 -25.47 -22.83 32.44
CA ILE A 26 -24.10 -23.12 32.89
C ILE A 26 -23.39 -24.06 31.92
N LYS A 27 -24.08 -25.11 31.46
CA LYS A 27 -23.53 -26.04 30.46
C LYS A 27 -23.30 -25.35 29.11
N LYS A 28 -24.17 -24.41 28.72
CA LYS A 28 -23.97 -23.57 27.53
C LYS A 28 -22.73 -22.68 27.69
N ALA A 29 -22.58 -22.01 28.82
CA ALA A 29 -21.42 -21.17 29.13
C ALA A 29 -20.11 -21.98 29.15
N GLU A 30 -20.12 -23.16 29.78
CA GLU A 30 -18.98 -24.10 29.76
C GLU A 30 -18.55 -24.44 28.33
N LYS A 31 -19.53 -24.80 27.47
CA LYS A 31 -19.27 -25.09 26.06
C LYS A 31 -18.72 -23.88 25.31
N VAL A 32 -19.28 -22.69 25.51
CA VAL A 32 -18.80 -21.45 24.86
C VAL A 32 -17.36 -21.13 25.28
N ILE A 33 -17.02 -21.27 26.57
CA ILE A 33 -15.64 -21.07 27.05
C ILE A 33 -14.70 -22.12 26.43
N GLN A 34 -15.14 -23.38 26.36
CA GLN A 34 -14.37 -24.46 25.75
C GLN A 34 -14.12 -24.23 24.26
N ASP A 35 -15.14 -23.83 23.49
CA ASP A 35 -15.05 -23.52 22.07
C ASP A 35 -14.16 -22.29 21.83
N PHE A 36 -14.27 -21.26 22.68
CA PHE A 36 -13.42 -20.07 22.63
C PHE A 36 -11.93 -20.39 22.86
N LEU A 37 -11.62 -21.30 23.78
CA LEU A 37 -10.24 -21.78 23.96
C LEU A 37 -9.71 -22.44 22.68
N GLN A 38 -10.51 -23.26 22.01
CA GLN A 38 -10.13 -23.89 20.75
C GLN A 38 -9.94 -22.87 19.62
N GLU A 39 -10.79 -21.83 19.55
CA GLU A 39 -10.64 -20.70 18.63
C GLU A 39 -9.31 -19.97 18.84
N LYS A 40 -8.89 -19.75 20.10
CA LYS A 40 -7.61 -19.13 20.43
C LYS A 40 -6.39 -20.06 20.29
N GLY A 41 -6.62 -21.32 19.92
CA GLY A 41 -5.61 -22.33 19.63
C GLY A 41 -5.18 -23.21 20.79
N PHE A 42 -5.97 -23.22 21.86
CA PHE A 42 -5.78 -24.06 23.04
C PHE A 42 -6.56 -25.37 22.91
N ALA A 43 -6.11 -26.26 22.02
CA ALA A 43 -6.80 -27.53 21.73
C ALA A 43 -6.94 -28.47 22.94
N LEU A 44 -6.03 -28.39 23.91
CA LEU A 44 -6.05 -29.19 25.14
C LEU A 44 -6.67 -28.43 26.32
N GLY A 45 -7.30 -27.28 26.06
CA GLY A 45 -8.01 -26.52 27.07
C GLY A 45 -9.08 -27.37 27.73
N ARG A 46 -9.23 -27.26 29.04
CA ARG A 46 -10.33 -27.87 29.80
C ARG A 46 -10.97 -26.82 30.69
N VAL A 47 -12.29 -26.79 30.67
CA VAL A 47 -13.10 -26.01 31.60
C VAL A 47 -13.73 -27.00 32.58
N GLU A 48 -13.48 -26.82 33.86
CA GLU A 48 -14.11 -27.59 34.94
C GLU A 48 -15.04 -26.65 35.70
N VAL A 49 -16.33 -26.94 35.72
CA VAL A 49 -17.31 -26.17 36.49
C VAL A 49 -17.47 -26.79 37.88
N LYS A 50 -17.27 -25.99 38.92
CA LYS A 50 -17.59 -26.37 40.31
C LYS A 50 -18.75 -25.50 40.81
N THR A 51 -19.73 -26.14 41.45
CA THR A 51 -20.85 -25.45 42.08
C THR A 51 -20.77 -25.64 43.59
N GLU A 52 -20.71 -24.56 44.34
CA GLU A 52 -20.68 -24.55 45.79
C GLU A 52 -21.96 -23.90 46.31
N LYS A 53 -22.76 -24.65 47.08
CA LYS A 53 -23.98 -24.11 47.70
C LYS A 53 -23.61 -23.43 49.02
N LYS A 54 -24.02 -22.17 49.19
CA LYS A 54 -23.88 -21.41 50.43
C LYS A 54 -25.23 -20.80 50.76
N ASP A 55 -25.88 -21.33 51.79
CA ASP A 55 -27.25 -20.95 52.19
C ASP A 55 -28.25 -21.08 51.02
N ASP A 56 -28.85 -19.96 50.59
CA ASP A 56 -29.78 -19.86 49.45
C ASP A 56 -29.09 -19.44 48.13
N GLU A 57 -27.76 -19.27 48.13
CA GLU A 57 -26.97 -18.90 46.96
C GLU A 57 -26.15 -20.09 46.42
N ILE A 58 -25.93 -20.10 45.10
CA ILE A 58 -25.07 -21.09 44.43
C ILE A 58 -23.92 -20.35 43.75
N ASN A 59 -22.70 -20.56 44.23
CA ASN A 59 -21.49 -20.06 43.61
C ASN A 59 -21.07 -21.00 42.47
N VAL A 60 -20.95 -20.47 41.27
CA VAL A 60 -20.50 -21.21 40.07
C VAL A 60 -19.09 -20.76 39.71
N ILE A 61 -18.12 -21.66 39.87
CA ILE A 61 -16.69 -21.41 39.62
C ILE A 61 -16.28 -22.14 38.34
N PHE A 62 -15.88 -21.37 37.32
CA PHE A 62 -15.31 -21.91 36.08
C PHE A 62 -13.78 -21.99 36.21
N ASN A 63 -13.26 -23.20 36.43
CA ASN A 63 -11.83 -23.45 36.46
C ASN A 63 -11.33 -23.72 35.04
N VAL A 64 -10.67 -22.72 34.45
CA VAL A 64 -10.21 -22.76 33.06
C VAL A 64 -8.72 -23.13 33.00
N LYS A 65 -8.41 -24.35 32.59
CA LYS A 65 -7.05 -24.81 32.30
C LYS A 65 -6.80 -24.77 30.80
N ALA A 66 -6.28 -23.64 30.30
CA ALA A 66 -6.09 -23.44 28.85
C ALA A 66 -5.05 -24.41 28.23
N GLY A 67 -4.04 -24.85 28.98
CA GLY A 67 -2.95 -25.66 28.43
C GLY A 67 -2.07 -24.90 27.42
N GLY A 68 -1.19 -25.60 26.73
CA GLY A 68 -0.29 -25.01 25.73
C GLY A 68 -0.92 -24.95 24.33
N LYS A 69 -0.55 -23.91 23.56
CA LYS A 69 -0.91 -23.84 22.13
C LYS A 69 -0.22 -24.95 21.35
N LEU A 70 -1.01 -25.76 20.66
CA LEU A 70 -0.49 -26.84 19.83
C LEU A 70 -0.18 -26.33 18.41
N ARG A 71 0.92 -26.82 17.85
CA ARG A 71 1.33 -26.51 16.47
C ARG A 71 1.02 -27.68 15.55
N ILE A 72 0.85 -27.39 14.26
CA ILE A 72 0.58 -28.40 13.24
C ILE A 72 1.87 -29.15 12.88
N ALA A 73 1.86 -30.47 13.09
CA ALA A 73 2.95 -31.36 12.70
C ALA A 73 2.86 -31.72 11.21
N SER A 74 1.69 -32.17 10.78
CA SER A 74 1.43 -32.60 9.41
C SER A 74 -0.02 -32.36 9.02
N ILE A 75 -0.23 -32.27 7.71
CA ILE A 75 -1.54 -32.20 7.06
C ILE A 75 -1.59 -33.42 6.15
N GLU A 76 -2.63 -34.23 6.30
CA GLU A 76 -2.87 -35.42 5.51
C GLU A 76 -4.22 -35.30 4.81
N ILE A 77 -4.28 -35.74 3.56
CA ILE A 77 -5.48 -35.69 2.72
C ILE A 77 -5.81 -37.13 2.36
N ILE A 78 -6.94 -37.63 2.84
CA ILE A 78 -7.43 -38.99 2.59
C ILE A 78 -8.53 -38.92 1.54
N GLY A 79 -8.47 -39.82 0.55
CA GLY A 79 -9.42 -39.87 -0.57
C GLY A 79 -9.00 -39.07 -1.80
N ASN A 80 -7.76 -38.56 -1.80
CA ASN A 80 -7.12 -37.94 -2.95
C ASN A 80 -6.33 -39.00 -3.74
N ASN A 81 -6.65 -39.16 -5.03
CA ASN A 81 -5.99 -40.11 -5.94
C ASN A 81 -5.49 -39.43 -7.22
N SER A 82 -6.08 -38.28 -7.60
CA SER A 82 -5.85 -37.67 -8.90
C SER A 82 -4.80 -36.56 -8.88
N VAL A 83 -4.56 -35.93 -7.71
CA VAL A 83 -3.69 -34.77 -7.58
C VAL A 83 -2.56 -35.05 -6.58
N PRO A 84 -1.31 -34.64 -6.82
CA PRO A 84 -0.28 -34.72 -5.79
C PRO A 84 -0.62 -33.89 -4.54
N ASP A 85 -0.60 -34.50 -3.35
CA ASP A 85 -0.85 -33.85 -2.05
C ASP A 85 -0.11 -32.52 -1.87
N SER A 86 1.14 -32.46 -2.36
CA SER A 86 1.98 -31.26 -2.24
C SER A 86 1.38 -30.03 -2.94
N ILE A 87 0.63 -30.22 -4.03
CA ILE A 87 -0.03 -29.16 -4.78
C ILE A 87 -1.25 -28.65 -4.01
N LEU A 88 -1.99 -29.56 -3.38
CA LEU A 88 -3.16 -29.26 -2.56
C LEU A 88 -2.75 -28.54 -1.27
N ILE A 89 -1.76 -29.09 -0.55
CA ILE A 89 -1.22 -28.52 0.69
C ILE A 89 -0.63 -27.13 0.46
N ARG A 90 -0.02 -26.87 -0.70
CA ARG A 90 0.48 -25.52 -1.06
C ARG A 90 -0.64 -24.50 -1.27
N GLY A 91 -1.84 -24.96 -1.64
CA GLY A 91 -3.04 -24.14 -1.77
C GLY A 91 -3.57 -23.62 -0.44
N ILE A 92 -3.31 -24.35 0.66
CA ILE A 92 -3.73 -23.98 2.02
C ILE A 92 -2.81 -22.85 2.54
N LYS A 93 -3.37 -21.65 2.67
CA LYS A 93 -2.64 -20.44 3.11
C LYS A 93 -2.89 -20.09 4.57
N SER A 94 -4.02 -20.53 5.12
CA SER A 94 -4.47 -20.27 6.48
C SER A 94 -3.75 -21.14 7.53
N LEU A 95 -3.28 -22.31 7.13
CA LEU A 95 -2.67 -23.30 8.01
C LEU A 95 -1.41 -23.91 7.36
N LYS A 96 -0.31 -23.95 8.11
CA LYS A 96 0.98 -24.48 7.64
C LYS A 96 1.59 -25.44 8.64
N ARG A 97 2.22 -26.52 8.15
CA ARG A 97 3.06 -27.38 8.99
C ARG A 97 4.29 -26.63 9.50
N LEU A 98 4.75 -26.98 10.69
CA LEU A 98 5.98 -26.45 11.26
C LEU A 98 7.19 -27.00 10.48
N THR A 99 7.91 -26.12 9.79
CA THR A 99 9.14 -26.45 9.05
C THR A 99 10.04 -25.22 9.03
N PHE A 100 11.35 -25.39 8.88
CA PHE A 100 12.31 -24.30 8.78
C PHE A 100 11.93 -23.26 7.70
N LEU A 101 11.42 -23.70 6.54
CA LEU A 101 10.97 -22.80 5.47
C LEU A 101 9.78 -21.89 5.86
N ASN A 102 9.00 -22.28 6.87
CA ASN A 102 7.80 -21.55 7.30
C ASN A 102 8.04 -20.65 8.52
N ILE A 103 9.30 -20.42 8.92
CA ILE A 103 9.66 -19.54 10.06
C ILE A 103 9.08 -18.12 9.93
N PRO A 104 9.07 -17.46 8.76
CA PRO A 104 8.42 -16.14 8.61
C PRO A 104 6.91 -16.17 8.91
N TYR A 105 6.30 -17.35 8.90
CA TYR A 105 4.85 -17.56 9.04
C TYR A 105 4.48 -18.35 10.31
N LEU A 106 5.28 -18.27 11.38
CA LEU A 106 5.07 -19.05 12.61
C LEU A 106 3.65 -18.96 13.19
N LYS A 107 2.98 -17.81 13.08
CA LYS A 107 1.58 -17.64 13.54
C LYS A 107 0.62 -18.63 12.85
N LYS A 108 0.85 -18.95 11.58
CA LYS A 108 0.02 -19.89 10.78
C LYS A 108 0.31 -21.37 11.08
N THR A 109 1.31 -21.64 11.91
CA THR A 109 1.62 -23.01 12.38
C THR A 109 0.88 -23.38 13.65
N VAL A 110 0.22 -22.40 14.29
CA VAL A 110 -0.59 -22.62 15.48
C VAL A 110 -1.98 -23.07 15.06
N TYR A 111 -2.46 -24.14 15.70
CA TYR A 111 -3.81 -24.62 15.50
C TYR A 111 -4.85 -23.59 15.95
N SER A 112 -5.95 -23.47 15.21
CA SER A 112 -7.19 -22.83 15.67
C SER A 112 -8.37 -23.44 14.91
N SER A 113 -9.55 -23.48 15.53
CA SER A 113 -10.76 -23.95 14.83
C SER A 113 -11.12 -23.08 13.62
N GLU A 114 -10.87 -21.77 13.69
CA GLU A 114 -11.08 -20.84 12.57
C GLU A 114 -10.13 -21.12 11.39
N SER A 115 -8.84 -21.35 11.68
CA SER A 115 -7.87 -21.69 10.63
C SER A 115 -8.17 -23.03 9.98
N LEU A 116 -8.74 -24.01 10.70
CA LEU A 116 -9.21 -25.27 10.09
C LEU A 116 -10.38 -25.06 9.12
N LYS A 117 -11.38 -24.26 9.51
CA LYS A 117 -12.53 -23.95 8.65
C LYS A 117 -12.06 -23.26 7.37
N LYS A 118 -11.17 -22.27 7.49
CA LYS A 118 -10.55 -21.60 6.33
C LYS A 118 -9.70 -22.55 5.49
N ALA A 119 -8.91 -23.42 6.11
CA ALA A 119 -8.08 -24.39 5.39
C ALA A 119 -8.92 -25.41 4.59
N ARG A 120 -10.06 -25.84 5.15
CA ARG A 120 -11.04 -26.68 4.45
C ARG A 120 -11.57 -26.00 3.18
N GLU A 121 -11.93 -24.72 3.30
CA GLU A 121 -12.45 -23.94 2.17
C GLU A 121 -11.37 -23.70 1.11
N GLU A 122 -10.17 -23.31 1.52
CA GLU A 122 -9.01 -23.14 0.63
C GLU A 122 -8.67 -24.45 -0.12
N LEU A 123 -8.81 -25.60 0.55
CA LEU A 123 -8.62 -26.92 -0.07
C LEU A 123 -9.74 -27.20 -1.09
N ARG A 124 -11.01 -26.93 -0.74
CA ARG A 124 -12.16 -27.06 -1.66
C ARG A 124 -11.97 -26.18 -2.89
N GLU A 125 -11.66 -24.90 -2.70
CA GLU A 125 -11.34 -23.96 -3.79
C GLU A 125 -10.20 -24.48 -4.67
N LYS A 126 -9.18 -25.12 -4.07
CA LYS A 126 -8.07 -25.68 -4.85
C LYS A 126 -8.51 -26.81 -5.78
N TYR A 127 -9.39 -27.69 -5.33
CA TYR A 127 -9.98 -28.74 -6.18
C TYR A 127 -10.88 -28.15 -7.28
N LEU A 128 -11.72 -27.17 -6.94
CA LEU A 128 -12.55 -26.45 -7.92
C LEU A 128 -11.68 -25.76 -8.99
N ASN A 129 -10.51 -25.27 -8.61
CA ASN A 129 -9.53 -24.69 -9.53
C ASN A 129 -8.87 -25.69 -10.48
N LEU A 130 -8.89 -26.98 -10.13
CA LEU A 130 -8.38 -28.09 -10.93
C LEU A 130 -9.50 -28.78 -11.73
N GLY A 131 -10.74 -28.29 -11.65
CA GLY A 131 -11.87 -28.78 -12.43
C GLY A 131 -12.78 -29.79 -11.71
N PHE A 132 -12.55 -30.07 -10.43
CA PHE A 132 -13.37 -31.00 -9.66
C PHE A 132 -14.59 -30.28 -9.06
N LEU A 133 -15.74 -30.27 -9.75
CA LEU A 133 -16.94 -29.55 -9.31
C LEU A 133 -17.69 -30.28 -8.20
N ASP A 134 -17.70 -31.61 -8.26
CA ASP A 134 -18.39 -32.47 -7.28
C ASP A 134 -17.56 -32.72 -6.02
N VAL A 135 -16.49 -31.93 -5.81
CA VAL A 135 -15.61 -32.11 -4.67
C VAL A 135 -16.37 -31.88 -3.36
N ASP A 136 -16.31 -32.87 -2.48
CA ASP A 136 -16.76 -32.74 -1.10
C ASP A 136 -15.59 -32.93 -0.15
N VAL A 137 -15.32 -31.88 0.64
CA VAL A 137 -14.30 -31.91 1.69
C VAL A 137 -15.07 -31.97 3.01
N LYS A 138 -14.95 -33.07 3.76
CA LYS A 138 -15.59 -33.22 5.08
C LYS A 138 -14.88 -32.37 6.15
N PRO A 139 -15.52 -32.10 7.30
CA PRO A 139 -14.84 -31.45 8.43
C PRO A 139 -13.54 -32.18 8.80
N ALA A 140 -12.47 -31.43 8.98
CA ALA A 140 -11.16 -31.99 9.29
C ALA A 140 -11.17 -32.70 10.64
N LYS A 141 -10.57 -33.89 10.69
CA LYS A 141 -10.30 -34.59 11.95
C LYS A 141 -8.93 -34.16 12.48
N ILE A 142 -8.82 -34.05 13.80
CA ILE A 142 -7.56 -33.70 14.47
C ILE A 142 -7.09 -34.86 15.34
N GLU A 143 -5.79 -35.13 15.30
CA GLU A 143 -5.14 -36.11 16.15
C GLU A 143 -3.96 -35.45 16.85
N VAL A 144 -3.83 -35.69 18.17
CA VAL A 144 -2.69 -35.20 18.94
C VAL A 144 -1.56 -36.22 18.82
N VAL A 145 -0.45 -35.81 18.22
CA VAL A 145 0.71 -36.66 17.97
C VAL A 145 1.95 -36.10 18.65
N GLU A 146 2.93 -36.95 18.93
CA GLU A 146 4.26 -36.51 19.32
C GLU A 146 5.06 -36.12 18.07
N GLY A 147 5.30 -34.82 17.90
CA GLY A 147 6.07 -34.28 16.79
C GLY A 147 7.43 -33.74 17.25
N ARG A 148 8.34 -33.51 16.29
CA ARG A 148 9.60 -32.81 16.54
C ARG A 148 9.41 -31.31 16.29
N GLY A 149 9.79 -30.48 17.27
CA GLY A 149 9.85 -29.03 17.10
C GLY A 149 11.00 -28.57 16.21
N LEU A 150 11.13 -27.27 15.98
CA LEU A 150 12.19 -26.65 15.15
C LEU A 150 13.62 -27.07 15.54
N PHE A 151 13.84 -27.40 16.81
CA PHE A 151 15.14 -27.81 17.37
C PHE A 151 15.17 -29.29 17.78
N GLY A 152 14.36 -30.15 17.15
CA GLY A 152 14.37 -31.60 17.40
C GLY A 152 13.68 -32.07 18.69
N GLN A 153 13.37 -31.16 19.61
CA GLN A 153 12.62 -31.44 20.84
C GLN A 153 11.25 -32.09 20.58
N LYS A 154 10.95 -33.20 21.29
CA LYS A 154 9.62 -33.83 21.26
C LYS A 154 8.58 -32.92 21.91
N LYS A 155 7.52 -32.60 21.19
CA LYS A 155 6.39 -31.79 21.69
C LYS A 155 5.08 -32.37 21.19
N LYS A 156 4.02 -32.23 21.98
CA LYS A 156 2.66 -32.50 21.52
C LYS A 156 2.30 -31.53 20.40
N MET A 157 1.81 -32.07 19.30
CA MET A 157 1.45 -31.34 18.09
C MET A 157 0.15 -31.91 17.52
N ILE A 158 -0.44 -31.23 16.54
CA ILE A 158 -1.67 -31.67 15.89
C ILE A 158 -1.36 -32.16 14.48
N LYS A 159 -1.88 -33.35 14.17
CA LYS A 159 -2.03 -33.86 12.83
C LYS A 159 -3.43 -33.53 12.35
N VAL A 160 -3.53 -32.87 11.19
CA VAL A 160 -4.81 -32.47 10.59
C VAL A 160 -5.11 -33.42 9.44
N ILE A 161 -6.29 -34.03 9.45
CA ILE A 161 -6.71 -35.02 8.46
C ILE A 161 -7.95 -34.49 7.73
N PHE A 162 -7.80 -34.20 6.45
CA PHE A 162 -8.90 -33.85 5.56
C PHE A 162 -9.39 -35.11 4.85
N GLN A 163 -10.68 -35.40 4.94
CA GLN A 163 -11.32 -36.46 4.15
C GLN A 163 -12.00 -35.82 2.95
N VAL A 164 -11.60 -36.22 1.75
CA VAL A 164 -12.05 -35.63 0.49
C VAL A 164 -12.69 -36.70 -0.39
N SER A 165 -13.79 -36.35 -1.05
CA SER A 165 -14.31 -37.05 -2.22
C SER A 165 -14.07 -36.13 -3.41
N GLU A 166 -13.17 -36.51 -4.32
CA GLU A 166 -12.74 -35.63 -5.41
C GLU A 166 -13.85 -35.37 -6.43
N GLY A 167 -14.58 -36.41 -6.82
CA GLY A 167 -15.48 -36.37 -7.97
C GLY A 167 -14.74 -36.41 -9.30
N ASN A 168 -15.43 -36.05 -10.39
CA ASN A 168 -14.87 -36.05 -11.74
C ASN A 168 -14.32 -34.67 -12.15
N ILE A 169 -13.40 -34.67 -13.11
CA ILE A 169 -12.88 -33.43 -13.72
C ILE A 169 -13.83 -32.96 -14.80
N TYR A 170 -14.30 -31.71 -14.71
CA TYR A 170 -15.16 -31.09 -15.70
C TYR A 170 -14.37 -30.20 -16.66
N ARG A 171 -14.77 -30.25 -17.93
CA ARG A 171 -14.33 -29.32 -18.97
C ARG A 171 -15.38 -28.25 -19.21
N ILE A 172 -14.92 -27.06 -19.58
CA ILE A 172 -15.79 -25.94 -19.90
C ILE A 172 -16.47 -26.22 -21.23
N GLY A 173 -17.79 -26.11 -21.21
CA GLY A 173 -18.63 -26.23 -22.37
C GLY A 173 -18.87 -24.92 -23.09
N ASP A 174 -20.15 -24.58 -23.25
CA ASP A 174 -20.59 -23.36 -23.90
C ASP A 174 -20.59 -22.22 -22.88
N ILE A 175 -20.07 -21.08 -23.31
CA ILE A 175 -20.01 -19.86 -22.51
C ILE A 175 -21.01 -18.89 -23.10
N LYS A 176 -22.06 -18.59 -22.34
CA LYS A 176 -23.11 -17.64 -22.72
C LYS A 176 -23.00 -16.37 -21.88
N ILE A 177 -23.44 -15.27 -22.47
CA ILE A 177 -23.57 -13.97 -21.81
C ILE A 177 -25.00 -13.52 -22.09
N GLU A 178 -25.70 -13.11 -21.03
CA GLU A 178 -27.09 -12.69 -21.05
C GLU A 178 -27.25 -11.38 -20.26
N GLY A 179 -28.23 -10.56 -20.64
CA GLY A 179 -28.54 -9.31 -19.95
C GLY A 179 -27.64 -8.12 -20.30
N ASN A 180 -26.69 -8.28 -21.23
CA ASN A 180 -25.87 -7.18 -21.72
C ASN A 180 -26.65 -6.29 -22.71
N LYS A 181 -26.87 -5.02 -22.36
CA LYS A 181 -27.42 -3.98 -23.24
C LYS A 181 -26.43 -2.84 -23.46
N ALA A 182 -25.61 -2.53 -22.44
CA ALA A 182 -24.63 -1.46 -22.48
C ALA A 182 -23.39 -1.77 -23.33
N PHE A 183 -23.03 -3.04 -23.48
CA PHE A 183 -21.83 -3.46 -24.22
C PHE A 183 -22.11 -4.58 -25.23
N PRO A 184 -21.40 -4.60 -26.37
CA PRO A 184 -21.47 -5.69 -27.34
C PRO A 184 -20.98 -7.01 -26.73
N LYS A 185 -21.65 -8.10 -27.08
CA LYS A 185 -21.32 -9.45 -26.58
C LYS A 185 -19.90 -9.87 -26.91
N ASP A 186 -19.39 -9.50 -28.08
CA ASP A 186 -18.02 -9.84 -28.52
C ASP A 186 -16.95 -9.18 -27.66
N LEU A 187 -17.18 -7.94 -27.20
CA LEU A 187 -16.27 -7.24 -26.30
C LEU A 187 -16.21 -7.96 -24.95
N LEU A 188 -17.38 -8.27 -24.37
CA LEU A 188 -17.47 -8.97 -23.10
C LEU A 188 -16.87 -10.38 -23.19
N ARG A 189 -17.07 -11.08 -24.31
CA ARG A 189 -16.49 -12.40 -24.54
C ARG A 189 -14.97 -12.41 -24.52
N ARG A 190 -14.31 -11.33 -24.99
CA ARG A 190 -12.84 -11.18 -24.96
C ARG A 190 -12.29 -10.98 -23.54
N LEU A 191 -13.08 -10.43 -22.63
CA LEU A 191 -12.70 -10.22 -21.23
C LEU A 191 -12.82 -11.50 -20.38
N ILE A 192 -13.61 -12.47 -20.83
CA ILE A 192 -13.75 -13.79 -20.20
C ILE A 192 -12.53 -14.64 -20.50
N ILE A 193 -11.82 -15.03 -19.44
CA ILE A 193 -10.58 -15.82 -19.49
C ILE A 193 -10.88 -17.29 -19.84
N LEU A 194 -12.05 -17.78 -19.44
CA LEU A 194 -12.50 -19.15 -19.70
C LEU A 194 -12.64 -19.42 -21.22
N ARG A 195 -12.22 -20.61 -21.64
CA ARG A 195 -12.32 -21.08 -23.03
C ARG A 195 -12.98 -22.46 -23.08
N LYS A 196 -13.75 -22.69 -24.15
CA LYS A 196 -14.38 -23.98 -24.44
C LYS A 196 -13.33 -25.09 -24.49
N ASN A 197 -13.69 -26.27 -23.99
CA ASN A 197 -12.88 -27.48 -23.86
C ASN A 197 -11.65 -27.39 -22.93
N GLN A 198 -11.44 -26.28 -22.22
CA GLN A 198 -10.43 -26.23 -21.15
C GLN A 198 -10.97 -26.81 -19.86
N ILE A 199 -10.08 -27.29 -18.98
CA ILE A 199 -10.45 -27.70 -17.62
C ILE A 199 -11.04 -26.51 -16.87
N TYR A 200 -12.16 -26.74 -16.18
CA TYR A 200 -12.80 -25.71 -15.37
C TYR A 200 -11.85 -25.19 -14.28
N SER A 201 -11.94 -23.89 -14.00
CA SER A 201 -11.19 -23.27 -12.91
C SER A 201 -12.02 -22.15 -12.30
N LEU A 202 -12.33 -22.31 -11.01
CA LEU A 202 -13.05 -21.32 -10.21
C LEU A 202 -12.36 -19.94 -10.25
N GLN A 203 -11.04 -19.90 -10.12
CA GLN A 203 -10.26 -18.66 -10.13
C GLN A 203 -10.38 -17.94 -11.47
N LYS A 204 -10.27 -18.67 -12.59
CA LYS A 204 -10.48 -18.06 -13.91
C LYS A 204 -11.91 -17.56 -14.10
N ARG A 205 -12.90 -18.22 -13.49
CA ARG A 205 -14.29 -17.75 -13.48
C ARG A 205 -14.42 -16.45 -12.69
N GLU A 206 -13.91 -16.40 -11.47
CA GLU A 206 -13.93 -15.21 -10.61
C GLU A 206 -13.17 -14.04 -11.25
N ASP A 207 -12.00 -14.30 -11.84
CA ASP A 207 -11.24 -13.29 -12.57
C ASP A 207 -12.02 -12.78 -13.80
N SER A 208 -12.79 -13.65 -14.47
CA SER A 208 -13.67 -13.23 -15.57
C SER A 208 -14.84 -12.37 -15.08
N VAL A 209 -15.48 -12.75 -13.96
CA VAL A 209 -16.53 -11.93 -13.30
C VAL A 209 -15.97 -10.56 -12.95
N LYS A 210 -14.79 -10.51 -12.34
CA LYS A 210 -14.11 -9.28 -11.97
C LYS A 210 -13.78 -8.41 -13.18
N ASN A 211 -13.24 -8.98 -14.26
CA ASN A 211 -12.96 -8.24 -15.49
C ASN A 211 -14.23 -7.61 -16.09
N LEU A 212 -15.34 -8.36 -16.08
CA LEU A 212 -16.64 -7.83 -16.50
C LEU A 212 -17.11 -6.72 -15.55
N GLN A 213 -17.02 -6.91 -14.24
CA GLN A 213 -17.42 -5.91 -13.26
C GLN A 213 -16.58 -4.62 -13.37
N ASP A 214 -15.28 -4.74 -13.62
CA ASP A 214 -14.37 -3.60 -13.80
C ASP A 214 -14.71 -2.81 -15.07
N ILE A 215 -15.04 -3.44 -16.21
CA ILE A 215 -15.44 -2.69 -17.42
C ILE A 215 -16.78 -1.96 -17.22
N TYR A 216 -17.76 -2.61 -16.58
CA TYR A 216 -19.06 -1.99 -16.27
C TYR A 216 -18.89 -0.82 -15.29
N GLY A 217 -18.13 -1.03 -14.21
CA GLY A 217 -17.80 -0.01 -13.23
C GLY A 217 -17.00 1.16 -13.82
N SER A 218 -16.18 0.93 -14.85
CA SER A 218 -15.45 1.99 -15.55
C SER A 218 -16.35 2.92 -16.37
N LYS A 219 -17.57 2.47 -16.71
CA LYS A 219 -18.58 3.26 -17.44
C LYS A 219 -19.71 3.78 -16.54
N GLY A 220 -19.62 3.57 -15.23
CA GLY A 220 -20.56 4.08 -14.23
C GLY A 220 -21.68 3.14 -13.85
N TYR A 221 -21.63 1.88 -14.28
CA TYR A 221 -22.54 0.85 -13.80
C TYR A 221 -22.01 0.24 -12.49
N ILE A 222 -21.98 1.03 -11.41
CA ILE A 222 -21.43 0.60 -10.11
C ILE A 222 -22.24 -0.55 -9.50
N TYR A 223 -23.55 -0.51 -9.71
CA TYR A 223 -24.48 -1.50 -9.20
C TYR A 223 -24.68 -2.67 -10.17
N ALA A 224 -23.88 -2.78 -11.24
CA ALA A 224 -23.95 -3.94 -12.11
C ALA A 224 -23.60 -5.21 -11.35
N GLN A 225 -24.45 -6.23 -11.47
CA GLN A 225 -24.22 -7.55 -10.90
C GLN A 225 -23.94 -8.54 -12.02
N ILE A 226 -22.83 -9.25 -11.90
CA ILE A 226 -22.45 -10.31 -12.83
C ILE A 226 -22.58 -11.62 -12.07
N ILE A 227 -23.61 -12.40 -12.41
CA ILE A 227 -23.95 -13.64 -11.75
C ILE A 227 -23.56 -14.80 -12.68
N PRO A 228 -22.50 -15.56 -12.36
CA PRO A 228 -22.17 -16.77 -13.09
C PRO A 228 -23.13 -17.88 -12.70
N VAL A 229 -23.90 -18.39 -13.67
CA VAL A 229 -24.76 -19.56 -13.51
C VAL A 229 -24.03 -20.74 -14.15
N GLU A 230 -23.71 -21.74 -13.34
CA GLU A 230 -23.05 -22.98 -13.76
C GLU A 230 -24.12 -24.06 -13.97
N ASP A 231 -24.08 -24.71 -15.11
CA ASP A 231 -24.95 -25.83 -15.48
C ASP A 231 -24.07 -27.07 -15.71
N PRO A 232 -23.70 -27.81 -14.64
CA PRO A 232 -22.89 -29.00 -14.75
C PRO A 232 -23.69 -30.14 -15.41
N LYS A 233 -23.07 -30.84 -16.35
CA LYS A 233 -23.56 -32.04 -17.04
C LYS A 233 -22.66 -33.21 -16.65
N PRO A 234 -22.99 -33.93 -15.56
CA PRO A 234 -22.11 -34.98 -15.01
C PRO A 234 -21.79 -36.10 -16.02
N GLU A 235 -22.78 -36.50 -16.82
CA GLU A 235 -22.65 -37.54 -17.85
C GLU A 235 -21.64 -37.18 -18.96
N GLU A 236 -21.49 -35.89 -19.27
CA GLU A 236 -20.58 -35.40 -20.29
C GLU A 236 -19.23 -34.93 -19.70
N HIS A 237 -19.07 -34.95 -18.38
CA HIS A 237 -17.97 -34.31 -17.65
C HIS A 237 -17.72 -32.87 -18.14
N ARG A 238 -18.81 -32.13 -18.33
CA ARG A 238 -18.82 -30.81 -18.95
C ARG A 238 -19.65 -29.84 -18.13
N VAL A 239 -19.24 -28.58 -18.06
CA VAL A 239 -20.00 -27.51 -17.41
C VAL A 239 -20.23 -26.36 -18.38
N ASP A 240 -21.49 -26.06 -18.66
CA ASP A 240 -21.86 -24.86 -19.42
C ASP A 240 -21.97 -23.69 -18.44
N ILE A 241 -21.51 -22.50 -18.83
CA ILE A 241 -21.44 -21.33 -17.95
C ILE A 241 -22.16 -20.17 -18.61
N THR A 242 -23.15 -19.62 -17.92
CA THR A 242 -23.89 -18.43 -18.35
C THR A 242 -23.59 -17.27 -17.42
N PHE A 243 -22.94 -16.22 -17.94
CA PHE A 243 -22.76 -14.97 -17.22
C PHE A 243 -24.01 -14.11 -17.39
N ARG A 244 -24.88 -14.11 -16.38
CA ARG A 244 -26.08 -13.26 -16.34
C ARG A 244 -25.71 -11.89 -15.77
N ILE A 245 -25.92 -10.85 -16.56
CA ILE A 245 -25.56 -9.48 -16.20
C ILE A 245 -26.84 -8.70 -15.90
N ILE A 246 -26.90 -8.10 -14.72
CA ILE A 246 -27.92 -7.13 -14.32
C ILE A 246 -27.22 -5.78 -14.27
N GLU A 247 -27.35 -4.98 -15.32
CA GLU A 247 -26.53 -3.77 -15.51
C GLU A 247 -26.89 -2.63 -14.53
N ASN A 248 -28.18 -2.49 -14.22
CA ASN A 248 -28.75 -1.35 -13.49
C ASN A 248 -28.44 0.01 -14.16
N ASN A 249 -28.87 1.11 -13.51
CA ASN A 249 -28.66 2.46 -14.05
C ASN A 249 -27.20 2.91 -13.89
N ARG A 250 -26.75 3.80 -14.79
CA ARG A 250 -25.46 4.48 -14.64
C ARG A 250 -25.55 5.50 -13.51
N VAL A 251 -24.52 5.53 -12.69
CA VAL A 251 -24.42 6.42 -11.54
C VAL A 251 -23.50 7.58 -11.85
N ARG A 252 -23.88 8.78 -11.44
CA ARG A 252 -23.03 9.98 -11.44
C ARG A 252 -22.46 10.24 -10.06
N LEU A 253 -21.25 10.77 -10.00
CA LEU A 253 -20.70 11.33 -8.77
C LEU A 253 -21.44 12.63 -8.47
N HIS A 254 -22.23 12.67 -7.41
CA HIS A 254 -22.94 13.89 -7.02
C HIS A 254 -22.06 14.79 -6.15
N ARG A 255 -21.54 14.26 -5.04
CA ARG A 255 -20.62 14.98 -4.16
C ARG A 255 -19.45 14.12 -3.74
N LEU A 256 -18.25 14.68 -3.79
CA LEU A 256 -17.03 14.14 -3.22
C LEU A 256 -16.66 14.96 -1.99
N SER A 257 -16.60 14.31 -0.83
CA SER A 257 -16.25 14.96 0.44
C SER A 257 -15.08 14.26 1.09
N PHE A 258 -14.20 15.05 1.71
CA PHE A 258 -13.09 14.54 2.51
C PHE A 258 -13.38 14.74 3.99
N LYS A 259 -12.99 13.77 4.82
CA LYS A 259 -13.12 13.85 6.28
C LYS A 259 -11.79 13.52 6.94
N GLY A 260 -11.38 14.33 7.91
CA GLY A 260 -10.13 14.16 8.64
C GLY A 260 -8.98 15.03 8.13
N ASN A 261 -9.19 15.81 7.08
CA ASN A 261 -8.29 16.87 6.63
C ASN A 261 -8.55 18.16 7.44
N THR A 262 -7.92 18.27 8.61
CA THR A 262 -8.04 19.44 9.49
C THR A 262 -7.11 20.58 9.08
N TYR A 263 -5.90 20.28 8.60
CA TYR A 263 -4.96 21.30 8.11
C TYR A 263 -4.94 21.39 6.59
N THR A 264 -5.04 20.26 5.90
CA THR A 264 -4.95 20.17 4.45
C THR A 264 -6.23 20.65 3.80
N LEU A 265 -6.11 21.63 2.90
CA LEU A 265 -7.24 22.16 2.18
C LEU A 265 -7.86 21.10 1.28
N ASP A 266 -9.20 21.11 1.24
CA ASP A 266 -9.99 20.21 0.40
C ASP A 266 -9.52 20.22 -1.06
N LYS A 267 -9.19 21.40 -1.61
CA LYS A 267 -8.70 21.53 -3.00
C LYS A 267 -7.46 20.69 -3.30
N VAL A 268 -6.57 20.52 -2.32
CA VAL A 268 -5.31 19.79 -2.47
C VAL A 268 -5.56 18.30 -2.60
N LEU A 269 -6.56 17.79 -1.89
CA LEU A 269 -6.99 16.40 -1.99
C LEU A 269 -7.84 16.19 -3.24
N ARG A 270 -8.73 17.13 -3.53
CA ARG A 270 -9.67 17.09 -4.66
C ARG A 270 -8.97 17.07 -6.02
N ARG A 271 -7.89 17.84 -6.21
CA ARG A 271 -7.14 17.86 -7.49
C ARG A 271 -6.49 16.53 -7.86
N GLU A 272 -6.29 15.64 -6.89
CA GLU A 272 -5.74 14.31 -7.15
C GLU A 272 -6.79 13.35 -7.75
N PHE A 273 -8.09 13.73 -7.71
CA PHE A 273 -9.17 12.94 -8.28
C PHE A 273 -9.29 13.14 -9.79
N LEU A 274 -9.37 12.02 -10.50
CA LEU A 274 -9.55 11.92 -11.96
C LEU A 274 -11.01 12.02 -12.39
N ILE A 275 -11.95 12.01 -11.45
CA ILE A 275 -13.39 12.16 -11.68
C ILE A 275 -13.87 13.43 -11.00
N ALA A 276 -14.65 14.25 -11.71
CA ALA A 276 -15.25 15.44 -11.15
C ALA A 276 -16.69 15.18 -10.68
N GLU A 277 -17.18 16.04 -9.79
CA GLU A 277 -18.59 16.06 -9.42
C GLU A 277 -19.44 16.40 -10.68
N GLY A 278 -20.51 15.63 -10.90
CA GLY A 278 -21.34 15.67 -12.10
C GLY A 278 -20.96 14.62 -13.15
N ASP A 279 -19.74 14.09 -13.14
CA ASP A 279 -19.32 13.06 -14.09
C ASP A 279 -20.00 11.72 -13.81
N PHE A 280 -20.11 10.90 -14.86
CA PHE A 280 -20.42 9.48 -14.65
C PHE A 280 -19.31 8.85 -13.81
N PHE A 281 -19.72 8.12 -12.78
CA PHE A 281 -18.78 7.48 -11.88
C PHE A 281 -17.89 6.50 -12.66
N ASN A 282 -16.60 6.46 -12.35
CA ASN A 282 -15.68 5.51 -12.94
C ASN A 282 -14.85 4.90 -11.82
N ILE A 283 -15.12 3.63 -11.49
CA ILE A 283 -14.46 2.97 -10.35
C ILE A 283 -12.95 2.83 -10.56
N THR A 284 -12.51 2.66 -11.81
CA THR A 284 -11.08 2.54 -12.14
C THR A 284 -10.39 3.87 -11.91
N ALA A 285 -10.92 4.95 -12.48
CA ALA A 285 -10.40 6.29 -12.26
C ALA A 285 -10.47 6.70 -10.77
N PHE A 286 -11.50 6.28 -10.03
CA PHE A 286 -11.60 6.49 -8.59
C PHE A 286 -10.50 5.73 -7.82
N LYS A 287 -10.26 4.44 -8.12
CA LYS A 287 -9.16 3.66 -7.52
C LYS A 287 -7.81 4.30 -7.81
N ASP A 288 -7.58 4.75 -9.04
CA ASP A 288 -6.36 5.46 -9.43
C ASP A 288 -6.22 6.80 -8.70
N SER A 289 -7.33 7.51 -8.49
CA SER A 289 -7.38 8.74 -7.67
C SER A 289 -6.98 8.48 -6.22
N ILE A 290 -7.45 7.38 -5.63
CA ILE A 290 -7.06 6.95 -4.28
C ILE A 290 -5.57 6.62 -4.21
N LEU A 291 -5.01 6.00 -5.26
CA LEU A 291 -3.57 5.77 -5.35
C LEU A 291 -2.77 7.08 -5.43
N ARG A 292 -3.22 8.04 -6.25
CA ARG A 292 -2.62 9.39 -6.35
C ARG A 292 -2.68 10.12 -5.03
N LEU A 293 -3.82 10.07 -4.33
CA LEU A 293 -4.00 10.67 -3.02
C LEU A 293 -3.01 10.11 -1.97
N ARG A 294 -2.74 8.80 -2.01
CA ARG A 294 -1.69 8.18 -1.17
C ARG A 294 -0.29 8.59 -1.60
N GLN A 295 -0.02 8.64 -2.92
CA GLN A 295 1.27 9.07 -3.47
C GLN A 295 1.60 10.52 -3.17
N LEU A 296 0.58 11.37 -2.96
CA LEU A 296 0.74 12.75 -2.50
C LEU A 296 1.50 12.83 -1.16
N GLY A 297 1.44 11.77 -0.33
CA GLY A 297 2.22 11.67 0.91
C GLY A 297 1.80 12.63 2.03
N LEU A 298 0.66 13.31 1.87
CA LEU A 298 0.10 14.23 2.87
C LEU A 298 -0.97 13.58 3.74
N VAL A 299 -1.63 12.55 3.22
CA VAL A 299 -2.71 11.83 3.90
C VAL A 299 -2.59 10.33 3.65
N ASP A 300 -3.06 9.54 4.61
CA ASP A 300 -3.28 8.11 4.45
C ASP A 300 -4.78 7.79 4.52
N ILE A 301 -5.18 6.66 3.93
CA ILE A 301 -6.55 6.17 3.88
C ILE A 301 -6.59 4.82 4.57
N LYS A 302 -6.93 4.83 5.86
CA LYS A 302 -7.02 3.63 6.71
C LYS A 302 -8.38 2.92 6.63
N GLN A 303 -9.41 3.63 6.15
CA GLN A 303 -10.77 3.13 6.05
C GLN A 303 -11.22 3.13 4.59
N ASN A 304 -12.06 2.17 4.21
CA ASN A 304 -12.66 2.19 2.88
C ASN A 304 -13.54 3.45 2.73
N PRO A 305 -13.56 4.09 1.56
CA PRO A 305 -14.46 5.21 1.30
C PRO A 305 -15.93 4.81 1.50
N ASP A 306 -16.73 5.71 2.06
CA ASP A 306 -18.17 5.51 2.20
C ASP A 306 -18.87 5.92 0.92
N PHE A 307 -19.67 5.01 0.40
CA PHE A 307 -20.46 5.17 -0.81
C PHE A 307 -21.94 5.29 -0.44
N LYS A 308 -22.54 6.47 -0.63
CA LYS A 308 -23.92 6.75 -0.23
C LYS A 308 -24.79 7.01 -1.47
N PRO A 309 -25.75 6.13 -1.81
CA PRO A 309 -26.68 6.41 -2.89
C PRO A 309 -27.55 7.62 -2.57
N VAL A 310 -27.75 8.49 -3.56
CA VAL A 310 -28.65 9.64 -3.49
C VAL A 310 -29.67 9.47 -4.61
N GLY A 311 -30.82 8.87 -4.30
CA GLY A 311 -31.77 8.44 -5.34
C GLY A 311 -31.25 7.23 -6.13
N GLU A 312 -31.61 7.13 -7.42
CA GLU A 312 -31.30 5.95 -8.25
C GLU A 312 -30.04 6.08 -9.12
N ASP A 313 -29.67 7.31 -9.52
CA ASP A 313 -28.63 7.57 -10.53
C ASP A 313 -27.46 8.43 -10.01
N LYS A 314 -27.43 8.73 -8.71
CA LYS A 314 -26.40 9.57 -8.08
C LYS A 314 -25.82 8.92 -6.84
N MET A 315 -24.56 9.23 -6.57
CA MET A 315 -23.85 8.73 -5.40
C MET A 315 -22.96 9.83 -4.81
N ASP A 316 -23.04 9.96 -3.49
CA ASP A 316 -22.10 10.73 -2.69
C ASP A 316 -20.98 9.82 -2.20
N VAL A 317 -19.76 10.34 -2.24
CA VAL A 317 -18.56 9.63 -1.77
C VAL A 317 -17.90 10.42 -0.66
N VAL A 318 -17.66 9.76 0.47
CA VAL A 318 -16.92 10.32 1.59
C VAL A 318 -15.62 9.57 1.77
N VAL A 319 -14.51 10.26 1.54
CA VAL A 319 -13.16 9.70 1.71
C VAL A 319 -12.64 10.12 3.09
N HIS A 320 -12.47 9.14 3.96
CA HIS A 320 -11.86 9.35 5.28
C HIS A 320 -10.35 9.32 5.14
N VAL A 321 -9.72 10.45 5.44
CA VAL A 321 -8.29 10.67 5.37
C VAL A 321 -7.72 10.91 6.76
N GLU A 322 -6.51 10.43 6.99
CA GLU A 322 -5.73 10.73 8.18
C GLU A 322 -4.48 11.49 7.75
N GLU A 323 -4.28 12.70 8.26
CA GLU A 323 -3.13 13.51 7.89
C GLU A 323 -1.83 12.89 8.38
N MET A 324 -0.85 12.82 7.47
CA MET A 324 0.48 12.31 7.77
C MET A 324 1.32 13.36 8.50
N HIS A 325 2.39 12.91 9.15
CA HIS A 325 3.34 13.81 9.78
C HIS A 325 4.08 14.63 8.72
N ARG A 326 3.89 15.95 8.76
CA ARG A 326 4.32 16.87 7.70
C ARG A 326 5.74 17.44 7.87
N ASN A 327 6.28 17.38 9.08
CA ASN A 327 7.57 17.97 9.42
C ASN A 327 8.67 16.90 9.34
N GLN A 328 9.74 17.19 8.64
CA GLN A 328 10.91 16.34 8.55
C GLN A 328 12.09 17.11 9.11
N ILE A 329 12.76 16.52 10.10
CA ILE A 329 13.96 17.07 10.70
C ILE A 329 15.07 16.09 10.43
N PHE A 330 16.12 16.57 9.77
CA PHE A 330 17.31 15.80 9.50
C PHE A 330 18.51 16.50 10.13
N PHE A 331 19.41 15.71 10.70
CA PHE A 331 20.67 16.19 11.26
C PHE A 331 21.80 15.40 10.63
N ASN A 332 22.89 16.08 10.28
CA ASN A 332 24.08 15.46 9.75
C ASN A 332 25.34 16.05 10.36
N ALA A 333 26.34 15.21 10.54
CA ALA A 333 27.68 15.62 10.89
C ALA A 333 28.66 14.71 10.16
N GLY A 334 29.85 15.23 9.84
CA GLY A 334 30.84 14.46 9.12
C GLY A 334 32.14 15.21 8.94
N TYR A 335 33.08 14.55 8.28
CA TYR A 335 34.34 15.14 7.87
C TYR A 335 34.64 14.73 6.42
N GLY A 336 35.34 15.58 5.67
CA GLY A 336 35.79 15.25 4.33
C GLY A 336 36.88 16.20 3.85
N GLY A 337 37.68 15.78 2.87
CA GLY A 337 38.77 16.60 2.33
C GLY A 337 38.27 17.93 1.74
N TYR A 338 37.12 17.93 1.08
CA TYR A 338 36.55 19.14 0.48
C TYR A 338 35.80 20.01 1.50
N PHE A 339 34.90 19.41 2.29
CA PHE A 339 34.02 20.16 3.20
C PHE A 339 34.60 20.40 4.60
N GLY A 340 35.73 19.79 4.93
CA GLY A 340 36.29 19.79 6.28
C GLY A 340 35.36 19.08 7.27
N TYR A 341 35.47 19.42 8.55
CA TYR A 341 34.51 18.99 9.57
C TYR A 341 33.25 19.83 9.46
N PHE A 342 32.07 19.23 9.54
CA PHE A 342 30.81 19.93 9.48
C PHE A 342 29.76 19.32 10.40
N VAL A 343 28.83 20.18 10.82
CA VAL A 343 27.57 19.83 11.46
C VAL A 343 26.46 20.61 10.75
N GLY A 344 25.32 20.01 10.56
CA GLY A 344 24.19 20.63 9.89
C GLY A 344 22.88 19.95 10.24
N GLY A 345 21.82 20.58 9.75
CA GLY A 345 20.49 20.03 9.79
C GLY A 345 19.58 20.74 8.81
N SER A 346 18.47 20.08 8.52
CA SER A 346 17.41 20.62 7.69
C SER A 346 16.06 20.40 8.35
N LEU A 347 15.23 21.44 8.31
CA LEU A 347 13.84 21.38 8.68
C LEU A 347 13.02 21.58 7.40
N ALA A 348 12.25 20.57 7.01
CA ALA A 348 11.30 20.65 5.91
C ALA A 348 9.87 20.49 6.45
N THR A 349 8.99 21.41 6.08
CA THR A 349 7.55 21.29 6.32
C THR A 349 6.86 21.11 4.97
N THR A 350 6.39 19.89 4.73
CA THR A 350 5.50 19.60 3.59
C THR A 350 4.08 20.09 3.91
N ASN A 351 3.31 20.46 2.89
CA ASN A 351 1.95 20.99 3.07
C ASN A 351 1.87 22.21 4.00
N PHE A 352 2.79 23.15 3.78
CA PHE A 352 2.76 24.45 4.44
C PHE A 352 1.39 25.11 4.22
N MET A 353 0.83 25.71 5.28
CA MET A 353 -0.52 26.31 5.28
C MET A 353 -1.66 25.43 4.73
N GLY A 354 -1.48 24.11 4.63
CA GLY A 354 -2.50 23.20 4.10
C GLY A 354 -2.66 23.19 2.58
N ARG A 355 -1.78 23.87 1.83
CA ARG A 355 -1.92 24.06 0.38
C ARG A 355 -1.08 23.10 -0.47
N GLY A 356 -0.33 22.20 0.18
CA GLY A 356 0.58 21.27 -0.47
C GLY A 356 1.96 21.84 -0.75
N GLU A 357 2.25 23.09 -0.37
CA GLU A 357 3.55 23.72 -0.58
C GLU A 357 4.61 23.13 0.34
N ASN A 358 5.88 23.19 -0.05
CA ASN A 358 7.00 22.76 0.78
C ASN A 358 7.84 23.98 1.19
N ILE A 359 8.08 24.14 2.49
CA ILE A 359 9.07 25.08 3.00
C ILE A 359 10.22 24.30 3.61
N SER A 360 11.46 24.62 3.23
CA SER A 360 12.64 23.92 3.67
C SER A 360 13.74 24.89 4.08
N LEU A 361 14.17 24.80 5.33
CA LEU A 361 15.31 25.49 5.90
C LEU A 361 16.47 24.51 6.01
N PHE A 362 17.62 24.87 5.44
CA PHE A 362 18.85 24.10 5.51
C PHE A 362 19.94 24.95 6.16
N ILE A 363 20.60 24.40 7.17
CA ILE A 363 21.69 25.05 7.89
C ILE A 363 22.83 24.05 7.99
N GLN A 364 24.00 24.42 7.48
CA GLN A 364 25.22 23.66 7.64
C GLN A 364 26.34 24.60 8.06
N TYR A 365 27.03 24.23 9.13
CA TYR A 365 28.19 24.92 9.66
C TYR A 365 29.39 23.98 9.64
N GLY A 366 30.44 24.37 8.93
CA GLY A 366 31.67 23.58 8.84
C GLY A 366 32.92 24.44 8.76
N THR A 367 34.07 23.77 8.83
CA THR A 367 35.39 24.41 8.84
C THR A 367 35.79 24.96 7.47
N ARG A 368 35.33 24.34 6.37
CA ARG A 368 35.58 24.81 4.99
C ARG A 368 34.32 25.24 4.25
N TYR A 369 33.14 24.86 4.72
CA TYR A 369 31.89 25.12 4.05
C TYR A 369 30.79 25.49 5.05
N LYS A 370 30.15 26.63 4.84
CA LYS A 370 28.98 27.10 5.60
C LYS A 370 27.87 27.40 4.61
N SER A 371 26.67 26.90 4.85
CA SER A 371 25.55 27.11 3.94
C SER A 371 24.25 27.27 4.70
N TYR A 372 23.55 28.37 4.42
CA TYR A 372 22.23 28.67 4.95
C TYR A 372 21.31 28.88 3.76
N SER A 373 20.22 28.14 3.67
CA SER A 373 19.23 28.34 2.61
C SER A 373 17.82 28.13 3.10
N LEU A 374 16.92 29.00 2.63
CA LEU A 374 15.49 28.84 2.77
C LEU A 374 14.92 28.66 1.37
N SER A 375 14.08 27.65 1.21
CA SER A 375 13.40 27.36 -0.05
C SER A 375 11.91 27.18 0.19
N PHE A 376 11.12 27.68 -0.77
CA PHE A 376 9.67 27.51 -0.84
C PHE A 376 9.33 26.92 -2.20
N THR A 377 8.52 25.88 -2.23
CA THR A 377 8.10 25.20 -3.46
C THR A 377 6.58 25.10 -3.52
N GLU A 378 5.98 25.68 -4.56
CA GLU A 378 4.58 25.47 -4.94
C GLU A 378 4.52 24.42 -6.07
N PRO A 379 4.05 23.19 -5.80
CA PRO A 379 4.02 22.13 -6.81
C PRO A 379 2.93 22.29 -7.88
N TYR A 380 1.91 23.11 -7.64
CA TYR A 380 0.79 23.32 -8.56
C TYR A 380 0.44 24.80 -8.73
N VAL A 381 1.23 25.51 -9.53
CA VAL A 381 0.92 26.89 -9.91
C VAL A 381 -0.32 26.92 -10.79
N LEU A 382 -1.32 27.74 -10.40
CA LEU A 382 -2.59 27.89 -11.11
C LEU A 382 -3.32 26.56 -11.34
N ASP A 383 -3.24 25.64 -10.36
CA ASP A 383 -3.82 24.30 -10.38
C ASP A 383 -3.36 23.43 -11.57
N LYS A 384 -2.20 23.78 -12.17
CA LYS A 384 -1.51 22.99 -13.18
C LYS A 384 -0.28 22.34 -12.54
N PRO A 385 0.17 21.17 -13.00
CA PRO A 385 1.37 20.50 -12.49
C PRO A 385 2.65 21.23 -12.98
N LEU A 386 2.79 22.47 -12.55
CA LEU A 386 3.89 23.40 -12.80
C LEU A 386 4.50 23.73 -11.43
N PHE A 387 5.77 23.37 -11.26
CA PHE A 387 6.52 23.58 -10.04
C PHE A 387 7.10 24.99 -10.04
N LEU A 388 6.88 25.74 -8.97
CA LEU A 388 7.58 27.00 -8.72
C LEU A 388 8.42 26.87 -7.47
N THR A 389 9.73 27.04 -7.61
CA THR A 389 10.67 27.03 -6.49
C THR A 389 11.28 28.39 -6.33
N MET A 390 11.14 28.96 -5.14
CA MET A 390 11.85 30.16 -4.69
C MET A 390 12.92 29.74 -3.71
N ASN A 391 14.15 30.19 -3.91
CA ASN A 391 15.23 29.92 -2.98
C ASN A 391 15.98 31.20 -2.62
N ILE A 392 16.38 31.33 -1.37
CA ILE A 392 17.36 32.30 -0.92
C ILE A 392 18.47 31.55 -0.20
N HIS A 393 19.71 31.97 -0.40
CA HIS A 393 20.85 31.27 0.13
C HIS A 393 22.02 32.20 0.46
N ASN A 394 22.83 31.77 1.42
CA ASN A 394 24.11 32.36 1.78
C ASN A 394 25.10 31.21 2.01
N THR A 395 26.07 31.10 1.13
CA THR A 395 27.06 30.03 1.13
C THR A 395 28.45 30.63 1.21
N LEU A 396 29.26 30.14 2.14
CA LEU A 396 30.67 30.47 2.27
C LEU A 396 31.49 29.20 2.05
N SER A 397 32.41 29.25 1.10
CA SER A 397 33.32 28.16 0.73
C SER A 397 34.75 28.64 0.85
N ILE A 398 35.54 27.98 1.70
CA ILE A 398 36.97 28.24 1.86
C ILE A 398 37.69 27.25 0.96
N TYR A 399 38.39 27.76 -0.06
CA TYR A 399 39.28 27.01 -0.93
C TYR A 399 40.71 27.15 -0.39
N PRO A 400 41.23 26.12 0.31
CA PRO A 400 42.54 26.22 0.96
C PRO A 400 43.63 26.60 -0.03
N PHE A 401 44.55 27.46 0.40
CA PHE A 401 45.65 27.99 -0.40
C PHE A 401 45.26 28.85 -1.61
N MET A 402 43.96 29.08 -1.84
CA MET A 402 43.46 29.86 -2.96
C MET A 402 42.71 31.10 -2.46
N PHE A 403 41.47 30.95 -1.97
CA PHE A 403 40.61 32.07 -1.56
C PHE A 403 39.39 31.58 -0.77
N THR A 404 38.75 32.50 -0.07
CA THR A 404 37.41 32.33 0.49
C THR A 404 36.39 32.96 -0.44
N ARG A 405 35.34 32.22 -0.80
CA ARG A 405 34.21 32.71 -1.60
C ARG A 405 32.93 32.73 -0.78
N GLN A 406 32.30 33.89 -0.71
CA GLN A 406 30.94 34.03 -0.18
C GLN A 406 29.97 34.37 -1.31
N MET A 407 28.86 33.64 -1.37
CA MET A 407 27.79 33.80 -2.35
C MET A 407 26.48 34.01 -1.60
N LYS A 408 25.84 35.15 -1.82
CA LYS A 408 24.53 35.49 -1.26
C LYS A 408 23.60 35.78 -2.41
N GLY A 409 22.47 35.10 -2.46
CA GLY A 409 21.59 35.26 -3.60
C GLY A 409 20.25 34.62 -3.41
N GLY A 410 19.48 34.67 -4.48
CA GLY A 410 18.20 33.99 -4.56
C GLY A 410 17.84 33.71 -6.00
N GLY A 411 16.85 32.85 -6.15
CA GLY A 411 16.39 32.42 -7.45
C GLY A 411 14.92 32.03 -7.45
N LEU A 412 14.42 31.98 -8.67
CA LEU A 412 13.10 31.51 -9.03
C LEU A 412 13.29 30.42 -10.07
N SER A 413 12.62 29.29 -9.92
CA SER A 413 12.65 28.20 -10.90
C SER A 413 11.23 27.76 -11.23
N LEU A 414 10.94 27.62 -12.52
CA LEU A 414 9.69 27.08 -13.04
C LEU A 414 9.96 25.74 -13.72
N GLY A 415 9.40 24.66 -13.18
CA GLY A 415 9.63 23.29 -13.62
C GLY A 415 8.36 22.63 -14.16
N LEU A 416 8.50 21.89 -15.27
CA LEU A 416 7.44 21.07 -15.87
C LEU A 416 7.91 19.63 -16.00
N LYS A 417 7.05 18.68 -15.60
CA LYS A 417 7.30 17.26 -15.73
C LYS A 417 6.26 16.60 -16.62
N LYS A 418 6.71 15.87 -17.64
CA LYS A 418 5.83 15.06 -18.51
C LYS A 418 6.50 13.74 -18.87
N GLY A 419 6.00 12.64 -18.28
CA GLY A 419 6.58 11.31 -18.47
C GLY A 419 8.03 11.27 -17.94
N PHE A 420 8.97 10.91 -18.81
CA PHE A 420 10.40 10.87 -18.49
C PHE A 420 11.12 12.21 -18.63
N TRP A 421 10.46 13.22 -19.24
CA TRP A 421 11.05 14.53 -19.50
C TRP A 421 10.73 15.52 -18.39
N HIS A 422 11.74 16.31 -18.04
CA HIS A 422 11.66 17.41 -17.10
C HIS A 422 12.33 18.62 -17.75
N VAL A 423 11.69 19.77 -17.62
CA VAL A 423 12.20 21.04 -18.13
C VAL A 423 12.09 22.05 -17.00
N ASP A 424 13.20 22.69 -16.67
CA ASP A 424 13.32 23.68 -15.60
C ASP A 424 13.86 24.98 -16.19
N PHE A 425 13.18 26.09 -15.92
CA PHE A 425 13.64 27.42 -16.26
C PHE A 425 13.93 28.19 -14.98
N SER A 426 15.21 28.43 -14.72
CA SER A 426 15.65 29.11 -13.51
C SER A 426 16.17 30.52 -13.81
N TYR A 427 15.83 31.47 -12.95
CA TYR A 427 16.50 32.77 -12.87
C TYR A 427 17.19 32.84 -11.49
N SER A 428 18.48 33.16 -11.46
CA SER A 428 19.23 33.41 -10.24
C SER A 428 19.84 34.79 -10.25
N ASN A 429 20.02 35.37 -9.06
CA ASN A 429 20.72 36.63 -8.87
C ASN A 429 21.59 36.50 -7.62
N ASP A 430 22.88 36.38 -7.85
CA ASP A 430 23.87 35.99 -6.85
C ASP A 430 24.93 37.09 -6.72
N TYR A 431 25.15 37.56 -5.51
CA TYR A 431 26.25 38.44 -5.15
C TYR A 431 27.40 37.60 -4.63
N ILE A 432 28.55 37.68 -5.31
CA ILE A 432 29.75 36.92 -5.03
C ILE A 432 30.83 37.88 -4.53
N SER A 433 31.36 37.58 -3.35
CA SER A 433 32.51 38.28 -2.78
C SER A 433 33.64 37.30 -2.51
N LEU A 434 34.86 37.72 -2.82
CA LEU A 434 36.08 36.96 -2.59
C LEU A 434 36.88 37.62 -1.46
N SER A 435 37.40 36.81 -0.54
CA SER A 435 38.26 37.25 0.57
C SER A 435 39.41 36.27 0.78
N ASP A 436 40.38 36.62 1.63
CA ASP A 436 41.53 35.76 1.97
C ASP A 436 42.26 35.18 0.75
N VAL A 437 42.40 36.00 -0.30
CA VAL A 437 42.96 35.56 -1.58
C VAL A 437 44.49 35.47 -1.45
N ASN A 438 45.05 34.30 -1.76
CA ASN A 438 46.48 34.04 -1.66
C ASN A 438 47.25 34.72 -2.80
N GLU A 439 48.20 35.60 -2.47
CA GLU A 439 49.02 36.33 -3.44
C GLU A 439 49.81 35.41 -4.39
N ASN A 440 50.31 34.27 -3.89
CA ASN A 440 51.02 33.31 -4.73
C ASN A 440 50.08 32.67 -5.76
N TYR A 441 48.82 32.45 -5.39
CA TYR A 441 47.79 31.97 -6.31
C TYR A 441 47.44 33.04 -7.34
N ILE A 442 47.19 34.29 -6.93
CA ILE A 442 46.90 35.40 -7.87
C ILE A 442 48.06 35.63 -8.83
N SER A 443 49.30 35.59 -8.33
CA SER A 443 50.51 35.81 -9.13
C SER A 443 50.69 34.74 -10.21
N SER A 444 50.18 33.53 -9.98
CA SER A 444 50.16 32.45 -10.97
C SER A 444 49.12 32.62 -12.09
N LEU A 445 48.16 33.53 -11.92
CA LEU A 445 47.12 33.80 -12.92
C LEU A 445 47.59 34.83 -13.96
N PRO A 446 47.08 34.76 -15.21
CA PRO A 446 47.34 35.79 -16.22
C PRO A 446 46.89 37.18 -15.76
N GLU A 447 47.62 38.22 -16.16
CA GLU A 447 47.44 39.64 -15.76
C GLU A 447 45.96 40.10 -15.81
N PHE A 448 45.24 39.72 -16.87
CA PHE A 448 43.83 40.04 -17.07
C PHE A 448 42.92 39.53 -15.95
N TYR A 449 43.19 38.34 -15.41
CA TYR A 449 42.37 37.76 -14.35
C TYR A 449 42.61 38.46 -13.01
N ARG A 450 43.81 39.00 -12.76
CA ARG A 450 44.22 39.57 -11.45
C ARG A 450 43.29 40.68 -10.96
N LEU A 451 42.76 41.53 -11.85
CA LEU A 451 41.83 42.62 -11.52
C LEU A 451 40.45 42.13 -11.04
N ILE A 452 40.00 40.97 -11.49
CA ILE A 452 38.67 40.41 -11.21
C ILE A 452 38.58 39.83 -9.79
N TRP A 453 39.72 39.42 -9.21
CA TRP A 453 39.78 38.78 -7.89
C TRP A 453 39.61 39.73 -6.70
N PHE A 454 39.68 41.04 -6.93
CA PHE A 454 39.52 42.06 -5.89
C PHE A 454 38.13 42.73 -5.91
N SER A 455 37.30 42.45 -6.90
CA SER A 455 35.96 43.02 -7.04
C SER A 455 34.89 42.04 -6.59
N ASN A 456 33.95 42.53 -5.78
CA ASN A 456 32.67 41.85 -5.61
C ASN A 456 31.91 41.89 -6.93
N MET A 457 31.23 40.81 -7.26
CA MET A 457 30.49 40.71 -8.51
C MET A 457 29.06 40.28 -8.29
N ARG A 458 28.13 40.95 -8.96
CA ARG A 458 26.75 40.50 -9.09
C ARG A 458 26.57 39.71 -10.38
N ILE A 459 26.06 38.49 -10.26
CA ILE A 459 25.76 37.60 -11.39
C ILE A 459 24.27 37.31 -11.40
N ALA A 460 23.58 37.85 -12.39
CA ALA A 460 22.21 37.47 -12.71
C ALA A 460 22.23 36.51 -13.91
N ALA A 461 21.56 35.36 -13.81
CA ALA A 461 21.61 34.35 -14.85
C ALA A 461 20.26 33.67 -15.08
N ILE A 462 19.97 33.39 -16.35
CA ILE A 462 18.88 32.51 -16.76
C ILE A 462 19.48 31.15 -17.10
N SER A 463 18.92 30.09 -16.52
CA SER A 463 19.42 28.73 -16.66
C SER A 463 18.31 27.76 -17.07
N PRO A 464 18.04 27.56 -18.37
CA PRO A 464 17.18 26.49 -18.81
C PRO A 464 17.91 25.14 -18.70
N VAL A 465 17.24 24.16 -18.12
CA VAL A 465 17.71 22.79 -17.99
C VAL A 465 16.63 21.87 -18.55
N ILE A 466 17.03 20.97 -19.44
CA ILE A 466 16.19 19.86 -19.88
C ILE A 466 16.86 18.57 -19.47
N TYR A 467 16.13 17.69 -18.79
CA TYR A 467 16.64 16.35 -18.52
C TYR A 467 15.59 15.27 -18.73
N ARG A 468 16.04 14.13 -19.26
CA ARG A 468 15.25 12.93 -19.47
C ARG A 468 15.87 11.79 -18.69
N THR A 469 15.09 11.17 -17.81
CA THR A 469 15.54 9.96 -17.10
C THR A 469 14.54 8.84 -17.27
N SER A 470 15.05 7.68 -17.74
CA SER A 470 14.32 6.41 -17.79
C SER A 470 15.04 5.34 -16.96
N VAL A 471 15.89 5.76 -16.02
CA VAL A 471 16.69 4.87 -15.17
C VAL A 471 15.79 4.15 -14.17
N ASP A 472 15.99 2.85 -14.04
CA ASP A 472 15.17 1.94 -13.23
C ASP A 472 15.35 2.12 -11.72
N SER A 473 16.58 2.39 -11.28
CA SER A 473 16.91 2.67 -9.88
C SER A 473 17.92 3.83 -9.78
N PRO A 474 17.59 4.91 -9.06
CA PRO A 474 18.52 6.03 -8.87
C PRO A 474 19.70 5.69 -7.96
N ILE A 475 19.62 4.59 -7.20
CA ILE A 475 20.67 4.17 -6.26
C ILE A 475 21.56 3.08 -6.89
N TRP A 476 20.98 2.18 -7.67
CA TRP A 476 21.67 1.09 -8.38
C TRP A 476 21.15 0.95 -9.80
N PRO A 477 21.54 1.85 -10.71
CA PRO A 477 21.04 1.82 -12.09
C PRO A 477 21.48 0.54 -12.79
N ALA A 478 20.52 -0.26 -13.27
CA ALA A 478 20.78 -1.50 -14.02
C ALA A 478 20.25 -1.43 -15.47
N ALA A 479 19.30 -0.53 -15.74
CA ALA A 479 18.78 -0.29 -17.09
C ALA A 479 18.26 1.15 -17.25
N GLY A 480 18.30 1.67 -18.48
CA GLY A 480 17.72 2.97 -18.83
C GLY A 480 18.75 3.98 -19.35
N THR A 481 18.33 5.23 -19.46
CA THR A 481 19.13 6.34 -19.98
C THR A 481 18.86 7.60 -19.17
N LEU A 482 19.90 8.40 -18.93
CA LEU A 482 19.85 9.74 -18.38
C LEU A 482 20.47 10.68 -19.42
N TYR A 483 19.77 11.75 -19.75
CA TYR A 483 20.30 12.86 -20.53
C TYR A 483 19.98 14.14 -19.79
N LEU A 484 20.96 14.98 -19.52
CA LEU A 484 20.78 16.29 -18.94
C LEU A 484 21.52 17.31 -19.77
N TYR A 485 20.83 18.36 -20.21
CA TYR A 485 21.45 19.49 -20.88
C TYR A 485 21.03 20.78 -20.17
N GLY A 486 22.02 21.54 -19.72
CA GLY A 486 21.82 22.82 -19.07
C GLY A 486 22.63 23.91 -19.73
N VAL A 487 22.02 25.08 -19.82
CA VAL A 487 22.68 26.33 -20.23
C VAL A 487 22.57 27.29 -19.07
N LYS A 488 23.60 28.09 -18.80
CA LYS A 488 23.57 29.24 -17.89
C LYS A 488 24.03 30.45 -18.66
N LEU A 489 23.11 31.37 -18.89
CA LEU A 489 23.31 32.62 -19.59
C LEU A 489 23.30 33.76 -18.56
N ALA A 490 24.46 34.37 -18.32
CA ALA A 490 24.59 35.58 -17.52
C ALA A 490 24.85 36.75 -18.46
N THR A 491 24.06 37.82 -18.35
CA THR A 491 24.23 39.00 -19.21
C THR A 491 23.87 40.30 -18.51
N LYS A 492 24.49 41.40 -18.92
CA LYS A 492 24.17 42.76 -18.47
C LYS A 492 22.72 43.14 -18.72
N ALA A 493 22.10 42.62 -19.78
CA ALA A 493 20.69 42.88 -20.10
C ALA A 493 19.71 42.34 -19.04
N ILE A 494 20.14 41.32 -18.27
CA ILE A 494 19.36 40.73 -17.18
C ILE A 494 19.89 41.14 -15.79
N GLY A 495 20.77 42.14 -15.73
CA GLY A 495 21.29 42.70 -14.48
C GLY A 495 22.54 42.02 -13.91
N SER A 496 23.27 41.25 -14.73
CA SER A 496 24.60 40.73 -14.39
C SER A 496 25.67 41.79 -14.62
N GLU A 497 26.75 41.78 -13.85
CA GLU A 497 27.94 42.61 -14.13
C GLU A 497 28.87 41.96 -15.15
N THR A 498 28.69 40.65 -15.38
CA THR A 498 29.48 39.84 -16.30
C THR A 498 28.61 39.21 -17.38
N ASP A 499 29.16 39.08 -18.58
CA ASP A 499 28.52 38.42 -19.73
C ASP A 499 29.23 37.09 -19.97
N PHE A 500 28.53 35.97 -19.77
CA PHE A 500 29.06 34.65 -20.12
C PHE A 500 27.96 33.63 -20.39
N ILE A 501 28.33 32.58 -21.12
CA ILE A 501 27.51 31.41 -21.36
C ILE A 501 28.31 30.19 -20.86
N SER A 502 27.68 29.40 -20.01
CA SER A 502 28.21 28.11 -19.57
C SER A 502 27.21 27.02 -19.91
N ASN A 503 27.69 25.93 -20.51
CA ASN A 503 26.85 24.79 -20.88
C ASN A 503 27.40 23.54 -20.18
N TRP A 504 26.52 22.68 -19.71
CA TRP A 504 26.89 21.37 -19.20
C TRP A 504 25.94 20.31 -19.75
N PHE A 505 26.52 19.15 -20.02
CA PHE A 505 25.81 17.99 -20.55
C PHE A 505 26.26 16.75 -19.79
N GLU A 506 25.30 15.94 -19.38
CA GLU A 506 25.50 14.65 -18.70
C GLU A 506 24.68 13.54 -19.37
#